data_AF-Q4FM15-F1
#
_entry.id   AF-Q4FM15-F1
#
_cell.length_a   1.000
_cell.length_b   1.000
_cell.length_c   1.000
_cell.angle_alpha   90.00
_cell.angle_beta   90.00
_cell.angle_gamma   90.00
#
_symmetry.space_group_name_H-M   'P 1'
#
loop_
_entity.id
_entity.type
_entity.pdbx_description
1 polymer ?
#
loop_
_entity_poly.entity_id
_entity_poly.type
_entity_poly.pdbx_seq_one_letter_code
_entity_poly.pdbx_strand_id
1 'polypeptide(L)'
;MEHAHELPEFLHFLEELIEEYGILRGFVFGFVHTLIPLIGFYSGWSINRFLKLVSNGAIAGIIGIVLAHIIADFIAALLDPNLKSAAFGIVLGGFLPLLAVPFLEKYVTKSQYHNVVGDHEDLKKDLKSKHK
;
A
#
# COMPACT_ATOMS: atom_id res chain seq x y z
N MET A 1 7.85 -25.66 36.42
CA MET A 1 7.74 -26.67 35.34
C MET A 1 6.55 -26.25 34.51
N GLU A 2 6.83 -25.71 33.32
CA GLU A 2 5.81 -25.39 32.32
C GLU A 2 5.12 -26.68 31.91
N HIS A 3 3.83 -26.79 32.23
CA HIS A 3 2.97 -27.74 31.57
C HIS A 3 2.42 -27.01 30.34
N ALA A 4 3.10 -27.15 29.21
CA ALA A 4 2.49 -26.94 27.92
C ALA A 4 1.29 -27.90 27.86
N HIS A 5 0.09 -27.34 27.82
CA HIS A 5 -1.13 -28.12 27.68
C HIS A 5 -1.19 -28.65 26.24
N GLU A 6 -0.66 -29.84 26.01
CA GLU A 6 -0.89 -30.58 24.75
C GLU A 6 -2.38 -30.98 24.69
N LEU A 7 -3.03 -30.60 23.59
CA LEU A 7 -4.42 -30.92 23.35
C LEU A 7 -4.58 -32.44 23.09
N PRO A 8 -5.70 -33.05 23.49
CA PRO A 8 -6.03 -34.44 23.16
C PRO A 8 -5.89 -34.78 21.66
N GLU A 9 -5.43 -35.99 21.29
CA GLU A 9 -5.21 -36.43 19.90
C GLU A 9 -6.40 -36.17 18.94
N PHE A 10 -7.64 -36.26 19.42
CA PHE A 10 -8.83 -35.99 18.60
C PHE A 10 -9.08 -34.49 18.33
N LEU A 11 -8.29 -33.60 18.92
CA LEU A 11 -8.30 -32.15 18.71
C LEU A 11 -7.10 -31.67 17.88
N HIS A 12 -6.14 -32.55 17.54
CA HIS A 12 -5.06 -32.23 16.61
C HIS A 12 -5.57 -31.84 15.21
N PHE A 13 -6.73 -32.32 14.76
CA PHE A 13 -7.32 -31.88 13.49
C PHE A 13 -7.69 -30.38 13.50
N LEU A 14 -7.93 -29.79 14.68
CA LEU A 14 -8.16 -28.34 14.80
C LEU A 14 -6.86 -27.57 14.67
N GLU A 15 -5.73 -28.13 15.10
CA GLU A 15 -4.40 -27.57 14.92
C GLU A 15 -3.95 -27.68 13.45
N GLU A 16 -4.23 -28.82 12.81
CA GLU A 16 -4.05 -29.05 11.37
C GLU A 16 -4.93 -28.07 10.55
N LEU A 17 -6.17 -27.80 10.96
CA LEU A 17 -7.03 -26.75 10.36
C LEU A 17 -6.51 -25.32 10.60
N ILE A 18 -5.79 -25.08 11.69
CA ILE A 18 -5.22 -23.77 12.05
C ILE A 18 -3.92 -23.49 11.29
N GLU A 19 -3.13 -24.51 10.96
CA GLU A 19 -1.93 -24.45 10.09
C GLU A 19 -2.27 -24.50 8.59
N GLU A 20 -3.23 -25.32 8.17
CA GLU A 20 -3.55 -25.61 6.77
C GLU A 20 -4.13 -24.41 5.99
N TYR A 21 -4.70 -23.41 6.67
CA TYR A 21 -5.17 -22.16 6.04
C TYR A 21 -4.20 -20.97 6.16
N GLY A 22 -3.00 -21.13 6.72
CA GLY A 22 -2.01 -20.04 6.79
C GLY A 22 -1.62 -19.50 5.39
N ILE A 23 -1.30 -20.41 4.48
CA ILE A 23 -0.91 -20.08 3.10
C ILE A 23 -2.09 -19.49 2.32
N LEU A 24 -3.29 -20.06 2.44
CA LEU A 24 -4.47 -19.57 1.72
C LEU A 24 -4.87 -18.16 2.21
N ARG A 25 -4.72 -17.88 3.52
CA ARG A 25 -4.93 -16.53 4.09
C ARG A 25 -3.91 -15.53 3.54
N GLY A 26 -2.62 -15.87 3.60
CA GLY A 26 -1.55 -15.05 3.02
C GLY A 26 -1.74 -14.80 1.52
N PHE A 27 -2.26 -15.80 0.79
CA PHE A 27 -2.61 -15.69 -0.61
C PHE A 27 -3.76 -14.71 -0.84
N VAL A 28 -4.88 -14.82 -0.10
CA VAL A 28 -6.02 -13.89 -0.25
C VAL A 28 -5.61 -12.46 0.07
N PHE A 29 -4.88 -12.25 1.18
CA PHE A 29 -4.36 -10.94 1.54
C PHE A 29 -3.45 -10.39 0.43
N GLY A 30 -2.43 -11.15 0.03
CA GLY A 30 -1.46 -10.74 -0.99
C GLY A 30 -2.12 -10.47 -2.35
N PHE A 31 -3.10 -11.29 -2.73
CA PHE A 31 -3.85 -11.11 -3.97
C PHE A 31 -4.67 -9.82 -3.94
N VAL A 32 -5.45 -9.58 -2.89
CA VAL A 32 -6.25 -8.35 -2.75
C VAL A 32 -5.33 -7.11 -2.66
N HIS A 33 -4.31 -7.17 -1.82
CA HIS A 33 -3.34 -6.09 -1.60
C HIS A 33 -2.65 -5.66 -2.90
N THR A 34 -2.28 -6.59 -3.79
CA THR A 34 -1.62 -6.27 -5.06
C THR A 34 -2.59 -5.93 -6.18
N LEU A 35 -3.79 -6.50 -6.19
CA LEU A 35 -4.79 -6.27 -7.23
C LEU A 35 -5.34 -4.84 -7.20
N ILE A 36 -5.58 -4.29 -6.01
CA ILE A 36 -6.11 -2.92 -5.85
C ILE A 36 -5.20 -1.86 -6.49
N PRO A 37 -3.91 -1.75 -6.13
CA PRO A 37 -3.01 -0.77 -6.75
C PRO A 37 -2.81 -1.06 -8.24
N LEU A 38 -2.78 -2.34 -8.66
CA LEU A 38 -2.69 -2.71 -10.08
C LEU A 38 -3.86 -2.13 -10.90
N ILE A 39 -5.09 -2.31 -10.41
CA ILE A 39 -6.29 -1.72 -11.04
C ILE A 39 -6.18 -0.19 -11.03
N GLY A 40 -5.76 0.42 -9.93
CA GLY A 40 -5.53 1.87 -9.84
C GLY A 40 -4.55 2.39 -10.90
N PHE A 41 -3.42 1.70 -11.09
CA PHE A 41 -2.42 2.06 -12.11
C PHE A 41 -2.96 1.94 -13.53
N TYR A 42 -3.64 0.83 -13.88
CA TYR A 42 -4.11 0.61 -15.25
C TYR A 42 -5.40 1.36 -15.59
N SER A 43 -6.27 1.64 -14.61
CA SER A 43 -7.49 2.42 -14.82
C SER A 43 -7.23 3.93 -15.00
N GLY A 44 -6.01 4.39 -14.69
CA GLY A 44 -5.70 5.82 -14.67
C GLY A 44 -6.33 6.56 -13.50
N TRP A 45 -6.97 5.86 -12.55
CA TRP A 45 -7.45 6.41 -11.29
C TRP A 45 -6.27 6.57 -10.34
N SER A 46 -5.46 7.60 -10.59
CA SER A 46 -4.34 7.94 -9.74
C SER A 46 -4.74 9.06 -8.78
N ILE A 47 -4.69 8.79 -7.47
CA ILE A 47 -4.74 9.81 -6.43
C ILE A 47 -3.73 10.94 -6.72
N ASN A 48 -2.61 10.64 -7.38
CA ASN A 48 -1.62 11.63 -7.79
C ASN A 48 -2.22 12.71 -8.70
N ARG A 49 -3.22 12.41 -9.54
CA ARG A 49 -3.84 13.40 -10.43
C ARG A 49 -4.61 14.45 -9.64
N PHE A 50 -5.27 14.05 -8.55
CA PHE A 50 -5.93 14.96 -7.61
C PHE A 50 -4.91 15.70 -6.75
N LEU A 51 -3.91 15.00 -6.20
CA LEU A 51 -2.89 15.60 -5.35
C LEU A 51 -1.96 16.58 -6.10
N LYS A 52 -1.72 16.36 -7.39
CA LYS A 52 -0.95 17.27 -8.26
C LYS A 52 -1.61 18.64 -8.44
N LEU A 53 -2.94 18.73 -8.35
CA LEU A 53 -3.64 20.01 -8.40
C LEU A 53 -3.38 20.87 -7.15
N VAL A 54 -2.99 20.25 -6.04
CA VAL A 54 -2.84 20.91 -4.73
C VAL A 54 -1.41 20.89 -4.19
N SER A 55 -0.46 20.21 -4.85
CA SER A 55 0.92 20.05 -4.36
C SER A 55 1.96 19.91 -5.47
N ASN A 56 3.25 20.00 -5.11
CA ASN A 56 4.37 19.73 -6.02
C ASN A 56 4.27 18.30 -6.58
N GLY A 57 4.43 18.11 -7.89
CA GLY A 57 4.17 16.82 -8.56
C GLY A 57 4.96 15.63 -8.01
N ALA A 58 6.15 15.88 -7.44
CA ALA A 58 6.96 14.87 -6.75
C ALA A 58 6.35 14.43 -5.41
N ILE A 59 6.00 15.41 -4.57
CA ILE A 59 5.36 15.20 -3.27
C ILE A 59 3.98 14.55 -3.46
N ALA A 60 3.23 15.00 -4.47
CA ALA A 60 1.97 14.40 -4.89
C ALA A 60 2.12 12.91 -5.22
N GLY A 61 3.22 12.55 -5.90
CA GLY A 61 3.55 11.17 -6.24
C GLY A 61 3.83 10.30 -5.03
N ILE A 62 4.68 10.77 -4.12
CA ILE A 62 5.02 10.05 -2.87
C ILE A 62 3.77 9.84 -2.02
N ILE A 63 3.01 10.92 -1.77
CA ILE A 63 1.80 10.85 -0.95
C ILE A 63 0.78 9.90 -1.59
N GLY A 64 0.56 9.98 -2.91
CA GLY A 64 -0.45 9.15 -3.54
C GLY A 64 -0.07 7.66 -3.62
N ILE A 65 1.21 7.32 -3.77
CA ILE A 65 1.68 5.91 -3.65
C ILE A 65 1.41 5.38 -2.24
N VAL A 66 1.79 6.15 -1.21
CA VAL A 66 1.59 5.74 0.19
C VAL A 66 0.10 5.61 0.51
N LEU A 67 -0.74 6.55 0.07
CA LEU A 67 -2.19 6.47 0.26
C LEU A 67 -2.81 5.26 -0.46
N ALA A 68 -2.38 4.96 -1.69
CA ALA A 68 -2.86 3.78 -2.41
C ALA A 68 -2.53 2.49 -1.66
N HIS A 69 -1.33 2.40 -1.07
CA HIS A 69 -0.94 1.25 -0.25
C HIS A 69 -1.77 1.16 1.04
N ILE A 70 -1.97 2.26 1.76
CA ILE A 70 -2.80 2.28 2.98
C ILE A 70 -4.22 1.79 2.69
N ILE A 71 -4.82 2.24 1.58
CA ILE A 71 -6.17 1.81 1.18
C ILE A 71 -6.17 0.32 0.80
N ALA A 72 -5.17 -0.15 0.06
CA ALA A 72 -5.04 -1.56 -0.31
C ALA A 72 -4.88 -2.46 0.92
N ASP A 73 -4.01 -2.08 1.86
CA ASP A 73 -3.79 -2.79 3.13
C ASP A 73 -5.04 -2.79 4.00
N PHE A 74 -5.77 -1.68 4.06
CA PHE A 74 -7.03 -1.60 4.79
C PHE A 74 -8.08 -2.55 4.22
N ILE A 75 -8.28 -2.55 2.90
CA ILE A 75 -9.26 -3.44 2.25
C ILE A 75 -8.84 -4.90 2.39
N ALA A 76 -7.55 -5.21 2.21
CA ALA A 76 -7.02 -6.57 2.39
C ALA A 76 -7.20 -7.05 3.84
N ALA A 77 -6.92 -6.19 4.83
CA ALA A 77 -7.12 -6.51 6.24
C ALA A 77 -8.59 -6.63 6.63
N LEU A 78 -9.50 -5.88 5.99
CA LEU A 78 -10.95 -6.02 6.22
C LEU A 78 -11.52 -7.33 5.67
N LEU A 79 -10.95 -7.84 4.58
CA LEU A 79 -11.35 -9.10 3.95
C LEU A 79 -10.71 -10.33 4.61
N ASP A 80 -9.64 -10.16 5.39
CA ASP A 80 -9.10 -11.19 6.29
C ASP A 80 -9.79 -11.12 7.67
N PRO A 81 -10.58 -12.14 8.07
CA PRO A 81 -11.25 -12.17 9.36
C PRO A 81 -10.33 -12.00 10.58
N ASN A 82 -9.05 -12.35 10.46
CA ASN A 82 -8.07 -12.27 11.55
C ASN A 82 -7.41 -10.90 11.66
N LEU A 83 -7.24 -10.19 10.54
CA LEU A 83 -6.61 -8.87 10.50
C LEU A 83 -7.61 -7.72 10.61
N LYS A 84 -8.92 -8.02 10.55
CA LYS A 84 -9.99 -7.02 10.62
C LYS A 84 -9.93 -6.14 11.87
N SER A 85 -9.53 -6.70 13.01
CA SER A 85 -9.35 -5.94 14.26
C SER A 85 -8.15 -4.99 14.21
N ALA A 86 -7.12 -5.33 13.42
CA ALA A 86 -5.92 -4.53 13.21
C ALA A 86 -6.08 -3.51 12.07
N ALA A 87 -7.12 -3.60 11.24
CA ALA A 87 -7.32 -2.77 10.05
C ALA A 87 -7.20 -1.25 10.33
N PHE A 88 -7.79 -0.76 11.42
CA PHE A 88 -7.65 0.65 11.82
C PHE A 88 -6.22 0.99 12.27
N GLY A 89 -5.55 0.07 12.97
CA GLY A 89 -4.15 0.23 13.37
C GLY A 89 -3.21 0.31 12.16
N ILE A 90 -3.47 -0.51 11.13
CA ILE A 90 -2.76 -0.49 9.85
C ILE A 90 -2.92 0.88 9.18
N VAL A 91 -4.14 1.42 9.14
CA VAL A 91 -4.41 2.74 8.56
C VAL A 91 -3.67 3.84 9.33
N LEU A 92 -3.82 3.89 10.66
CA LEU A 92 -3.19 4.91 11.49
C LEU A 92 -1.66 4.82 11.44
N GLY A 93 -1.11 3.61 11.46
CA GLY A 93 0.33 3.36 11.32
C GLY A 93 0.86 3.76 9.95
N GLY A 94 0.11 3.50 8.89
CA GLY A 94 0.48 3.88 7.52
C GLY A 94 0.48 5.40 7.28
N PHE A 95 -0.37 6.16 7.99
CA PHE A 95 -0.34 7.62 7.93
C PHE A 95 0.89 8.24 8.63
N LEU A 96 1.48 7.56 9.62
CA LEU A 96 2.54 8.14 10.44
C LEU A 96 3.79 8.55 9.63
N PRO A 97 4.31 7.74 8.68
CA PRO A 97 5.43 8.14 7.82
C PRO A 97 5.18 9.36 6.94
N LEU A 98 3.91 9.67 6.61
CA LEU A 98 3.60 10.82 5.74
C LEU A 98 4.00 12.16 6.38
N LEU A 99 4.05 12.22 7.71
CA LEU A 99 4.52 13.41 8.44
C LEU A 99 6.00 13.72 8.17
N ALA A 100 6.79 12.71 7.79
CA ALA A 100 8.21 12.86 7.48
C ALA A 100 8.46 13.35 6.04
N VAL A 101 7.49 13.20 5.12
CA VAL A 101 7.63 13.57 3.70
C VAL A 101 8.15 15.01 3.49
N PRO A 102 7.61 16.07 4.11
CA PRO A 102 8.12 17.43 3.91
C PRO A 102 9.56 17.62 4.42
N PHE A 103 9.97 16.87 5.45
CA PHE A 103 11.33 16.89 5.95
C PHE A 103 12.27 16.16 4.98
N LEU A 104 11.91 14.96 4.55
CA LEU A 104 12.69 14.16 3.60
C LEU A 104 12.90 14.90 2.28
N GLU A 105 11.88 15.61 1.80
CA GLU A 105 11.99 16.43 0.58
C GLU A 105 12.96 17.61 0.76
N LYS A 106 13.07 18.16 1.97
CA LYS A 106 13.98 19.28 2.23
C LYS A 106 15.43 18.85 2.38
N TYR A 107 15.68 17.66 2.95
CA TYR A 107 17.02 17.25 3.39
C TYR A 107 17.63 16.07 2.63
N VAL A 108 16.83 15.23 1.96
CA VAL A 108 17.30 14.00 1.29
C VAL A 108 17.29 14.12 -0.23
N THR A 109 16.26 14.73 -0.84
CA THR A 109 16.14 14.79 -2.30
C THR A 109 17.04 15.89 -2.89
N LYS A 110 18.13 15.48 -3.57
CA LYS A 110 19.13 16.39 -4.16
C LYS A 110 19.14 16.48 -5.69
N SER A 111 18.28 15.78 -6.44
CA SER A 111 18.36 15.76 -7.91
C SER A 111 17.05 16.10 -8.62
N GLN A 112 17.13 17.00 -9.60
CA GLN A 112 16.03 17.48 -10.45
C GLN A 112 15.51 16.43 -11.46
N TYR A 113 16.14 15.25 -11.54
CA TYR A 113 15.88 14.23 -12.57
C TYR A 113 15.17 12.98 -12.05
N HIS A 114 14.84 12.90 -10.75
CA HIS A 114 14.36 11.67 -10.12
C HIS A 114 12.83 11.45 -10.17
N ASN A 115 12.05 12.45 -10.62
CA ASN A 115 10.58 12.45 -10.50
C ASN A 115 9.85 12.29 -11.84
N VAL A 116 10.47 11.64 -12.82
CA VAL A 116 9.89 11.42 -14.17
C VAL A 116 9.43 9.97 -14.31
N VAL A 117 8.60 9.49 -13.39
CA VAL A 117 7.93 8.20 -13.57
C VAL A 117 6.46 8.36 -13.20
N GLY A 118 5.59 8.19 -14.20
CA GLY A 118 4.16 7.96 -13.96
C GLY A 118 3.17 8.99 -14.51
N ASP A 119 3.61 10.08 -15.15
CA ASP A 119 2.68 10.98 -15.84
C ASP A 119 3.01 11.10 -17.32
N HIS A 120 2.47 10.15 -18.08
CA HIS A 120 2.58 10.13 -19.54
C HIS A 120 1.90 11.36 -20.18
N GLU A 121 0.91 11.97 -19.53
CA GLU A 121 0.24 13.15 -20.05
C GLU A 121 1.10 14.41 -19.86
N ASP A 122 1.76 14.57 -18.71
CA ASP A 122 2.72 15.65 -18.47
C ASP A 122 3.93 15.52 -19.40
N LEU A 123 4.50 14.31 -19.55
CA LEU A 123 5.61 14.04 -20.46
C LEU A 123 5.25 14.38 -21.92
N LYS A 124 4.04 14.03 -22.34
CA LYS A 124 3.53 14.31 -23.69
C LYS A 124 3.27 15.82 -23.88
N LYS A 125 2.81 16.52 -22.85
CA LYS A 125 2.60 17.98 -22.88
C LYS A 125 3.94 18.73 -22.93
N ASP A 126 4.93 18.30 -22.16
CA ASP A 126 6.28 18.88 -22.14
C ASP A 126 7.04 18.59 -23.44
N LEU A 127 6.90 17.40 -24.01
CA LEU A 127 7.46 17.08 -25.34
C LEU A 127 6.83 17.95 -26.43
N LYS A 128 5.52 18.19 -26.37
CA LYS A 128 4.83 19.06 -27.33
C LYS A 128 5.16 20.56 -27.17
N SER A 129 5.47 21.02 -25.96
CA SER A 129 5.79 22.43 -25.71
C SER A 129 7.20 22.81 -26.16
N LYS A 130 8.15 21.86 -26.11
CA LYS A 130 9.54 22.05 -26.61
C LYS A 130 9.69 22.03 -28.13
N HIS A 131 8.66 21.61 -28.86
CA HIS A 131 8.63 21.57 -30.33
C HIS A 131 7.73 22.67 -30.93
N LYS A 132 7.67 23.85 -30.31
CA LYS A 132 6.99 25.03 -30.83
C LYS A 132 7.97 26.17 -31.09
#